data_AF-A0A972MZ01-F1
#
_entry.id   AF-A0A972MZ01-F1
#
_cell.length_a   1.000
_cell.length_b   1.000
_cell.length_c   1.000
_cell.angle_alpha   90.00
_cell.angle_beta   90.00
_cell.angle_gamma   90.00
#
_symmetry.space_group_name_H-M   'P 1'
#
loop_
_entity.id
_entity.type
_entity.pdbx_description
1 polymer ?
#
loop_
_entity_poly.entity_id
_entity_poly.type
_entity_poly.pdbx_seq_one_letter_code
_entity_poly.pdbx_strand_id
1 'polypeptide(L)'
;MLLSDIADLLTSKGVVLELIGSHSSDIVQVASLNSATAQNISFLNDSKYLPALTCSQAGAVILTADDSPACPVPHLIVNNPYYVYALVAQILNPVVLKEGVHTSAVVDETVCLLSSVSVGANAVIEQNVV
;
A
#
# COMPACT_ATOMS: atom_id res chain seq x y z
N MET A 1 2.90 10.92 4.98
CA MET A 1 1.47 11.10 4.65
C MET A 1 0.68 10.91 5.93
N LEU A 2 -0.33 11.74 6.20
CA LEU A 2 -1.11 11.59 7.43
C LEU A 2 -2.03 10.36 7.35
N LEU A 3 -2.41 9.81 8.50
CA LEU A 3 -3.34 8.69 8.57
C LEU A 3 -4.71 9.02 7.94
N SER A 4 -5.17 10.27 8.08
CA SER A 4 -6.39 10.77 7.43
C SER A 4 -6.30 10.70 5.92
N ASP A 5 -5.16 11.12 5.34
CA ASP A 5 -4.98 11.13 3.89
C ASP A 5 -4.98 9.70 3.33
N ILE A 6 -4.39 8.74 4.07
CA ILE A 6 -4.43 7.33 3.71
C ILE A 6 -5.88 6.82 3.74
N ALA A 7 -6.65 7.17 4.77
CA ALA A 7 -8.06 6.78 4.89
C ALA A 7 -8.92 7.35 3.74
N ASP A 8 -8.69 8.60 3.35
CA ASP A 8 -9.39 9.26 2.23
C ASP A 8 -9.05 8.57 0.89
N LEU A 9 -7.77 8.25 0.66
CA LEU A 9 -7.33 7.53 -0.54
C LEU A 9 -7.94 6.13 -0.62
N LEU A 10 -8.01 5.40 0.49
CA LEU A 10 -8.66 4.09 0.55
C LEU A 10 -10.16 4.20 0.24
N THR A 11 -10.83 5.20 0.80
CA THR A 11 -12.26 5.45 0.54
C THR A 11 -12.50 5.77 -0.93
N SER A 12 -11.62 6.56 -1.57
CA SER A 12 -11.70 6.86 -3.01
C SER A 12 -11.56 5.61 -3.90
N LYS A 13 -10.92 4.55 -3.37
CA LYS A 13 -10.77 3.24 -4.03
C LYS A 13 -11.90 2.26 -3.71
N GLY A 14 -12.95 2.71 -3.02
CA GLY A 14 -14.13 1.91 -2.67
C GLY A 14 -13.96 1.05 -1.41
N VAL A 15 -12.96 1.32 -0.59
CA VAL A 15 -12.79 0.64 0.70
C VAL A 15 -13.74 1.23 1.72
N VAL A 16 -14.58 0.40 2.33
CA VAL A 16 -15.36 0.77 3.51
C VAL A 16 -14.48 0.59 4.75
N LEU A 17 -14.28 1.66 5.50
CA LEU A 17 -13.46 1.69 6.69
C LEU A 17 -14.04 2.62 7.75
N GLU A 18 -13.63 2.41 9.00
CA GLU A 18 -13.81 3.34 10.10
C GLU A 18 -12.45 3.69 10.71
N LEU A 19 -12.17 4.97 10.88
CA LEU A 19 -10.94 5.47 11.50
C LEU A 19 -11.18 5.75 12.98
N ILE A 20 -10.43 5.09 13.85
CA ILE A 20 -10.44 5.32 15.29
C ILE A 20 -9.14 5.99 15.72
N GLY A 21 -9.28 7.13 16.41
CA GLY A 21 -8.16 7.95 16.86
C GLY A 21 -7.53 8.77 15.73
N SER A 22 -6.44 9.44 16.06
CA SER A 22 -5.69 10.28 15.11
C SER A 22 -4.20 10.09 15.32
N HIS A 23 -3.44 10.13 14.24
CA HIS A 23 -1.98 10.16 14.29
C HIS A 23 -1.49 11.44 13.62
N SER A 24 -0.80 12.29 14.39
CA SER A 24 -0.37 13.62 13.94
C SER A 24 0.95 13.62 13.16
N SER A 25 1.66 12.49 13.14
CA SER A 25 2.91 12.33 12.42
C SER A 25 2.70 11.60 11.10
N ASP A 26 3.67 11.74 10.20
CA ASP A 26 3.63 11.06 8.92
C ASP A 26 3.79 9.55 9.08
N ILE A 27 2.88 8.82 8.44
CA ILE A 27 3.06 7.42 8.10
C ILE A 27 3.83 7.39 6.78
N VAL A 28 4.96 6.70 6.80
CA VAL A 28 5.94 6.67 5.70
C VAL A 28 6.06 5.29 5.08
N GLN A 29 5.84 4.23 5.86
CA GLN A 29 6.08 2.86 5.38
C GLN A 29 5.20 1.82 6.07
N VAL A 30 5.02 0.67 5.44
CA VAL A 30 4.41 -0.49 6.08
C VAL A 30 5.43 -1.29 6.91
N ALA A 31 5.02 -1.85 8.04
CA ALA A 31 5.88 -2.72 8.85
C ALA A 31 5.08 -3.82 9.55
N SER A 32 5.77 -4.86 10.03
CA SER A 32 5.15 -5.88 10.89
C SER A 32 4.85 -5.32 12.28
N LEU A 33 3.84 -5.85 12.97
CA LEU A 33 3.47 -5.43 14.33
C LEU A 33 4.66 -5.36 15.31
N ASN A 34 5.62 -6.28 15.17
CA ASN A 34 6.79 -6.41 16.04
C ASN A 34 7.92 -5.41 15.73
N SER A 35 7.98 -4.87 14.51
CA SER A 35 9.06 -4.00 14.04
C SER A 35 8.60 -2.57 13.75
N ALA A 36 7.30 -2.33 13.81
CA ALA A 36 6.70 -1.05 13.48
C ALA A 36 7.04 0.03 14.51
N THR A 37 7.30 1.21 13.99
CA THR A 37 7.49 2.45 14.75
C THR A 37 6.34 3.42 14.48
N ALA A 38 6.35 4.58 15.12
CA ALA A 38 5.33 5.61 14.93
C ALA A 38 5.18 6.07 13.46
N GLN A 39 6.21 5.92 12.63
CA GLN A 39 6.14 6.27 11.21
C GLN A 39 5.64 5.12 10.32
N ASN A 40 5.17 4.03 10.92
CA ASN A 40 4.72 2.85 10.20
C ASN A 40 3.25 2.54 10.41
N ILE A 41 2.65 1.92 9.40
CA ILE A 41 1.34 1.28 9.49
C ILE A 41 1.48 -0.24 9.40
N SER A 42 0.83 -0.94 10.32
CA SER A 42 0.78 -2.39 10.39
C SER A 42 -0.62 -2.91 10.14
N PHE A 43 -0.78 -4.23 10.12
CA PHE A 43 -2.09 -4.85 10.08
C PHE A 43 -2.14 -6.08 11.00
N LEU A 44 -3.35 -6.44 11.43
CA LEU A 44 -3.67 -7.68 12.10
C LEU A 44 -4.66 -8.46 11.23
N ASN A 45 -4.30 -9.69 10.86
CA ASN A 45 -5.15 -10.58 10.05
C ASN A 45 -5.42 -11.94 10.72
N ASP A 46 -4.74 -12.23 11.83
CA ASP A 46 -4.90 -13.48 12.57
C ASP A 46 -4.77 -13.17 14.05
N SER A 47 -5.81 -13.51 14.82
CA SER A 47 -5.92 -13.22 16.25
C SER A 47 -4.79 -13.83 17.09
N LYS A 48 -4.02 -14.81 16.56
CA LYS A 48 -2.82 -15.31 17.24
C LYS A 48 -1.75 -14.23 17.48
N TYR A 49 -1.79 -13.13 16.71
CA TYR A 49 -0.89 -11.99 16.86
C TYR A 49 -1.46 -10.88 17.75
N LEU A 50 -2.59 -11.09 18.44
CA LEU A 50 -3.11 -10.15 19.44
C LEU A 50 -2.06 -9.73 20.49
N PRO A 51 -1.19 -10.62 21.03
CA PRO A 51 -0.13 -10.19 21.93
C PRO A 51 0.88 -9.21 21.29
N ALA A 52 1.11 -9.32 19.98
CA ALA A 52 1.94 -8.37 19.25
C ALA A 52 1.21 -7.05 19.00
N LEU A 53 -0.11 -7.10 18.76
CA LEU A 53 -0.96 -5.90 18.63
C LEU A 53 -0.90 -5.04 19.89
N THR A 54 -1.10 -5.65 21.06
CA THR A 54 -1.16 -4.94 22.35
C THR A 54 0.15 -4.25 22.74
N CYS A 55 1.27 -4.67 22.15
CA CYS A 55 2.59 -4.10 22.38
C CYS A 55 3.10 -3.26 21.21
N SER A 56 2.30 -3.06 20.16
CA SER A 56 2.75 -2.41 18.93
C SER A 56 3.02 -0.92 19.15
N GLN A 57 4.09 -0.43 18.51
CA GLN A 57 4.45 0.99 18.46
C GLN A 57 4.17 1.60 17.08
N ALA A 58 3.36 0.93 16.24
CA ALA A 58 2.94 1.45 14.96
C ALA A 58 2.22 2.80 15.11
N GLY A 59 2.40 3.69 14.14
CA GLY A 59 1.59 4.92 14.06
C GLY A 59 0.12 4.64 13.81
N ALA A 60 -0.16 3.56 13.08
CA ALA A 60 -1.51 3.02 12.95
C ALA A 60 -1.53 1.50 12.69
N VAL A 61 -2.69 0.87 12.95
CA VAL A 61 -2.92 -0.54 12.62
C VAL A 61 -4.19 -0.71 11.79
N ILE A 62 -4.18 -1.61 10.81
CA ILE A 62 -5.35 -2.05 10.04
C ILE A 62 -5.87 -3.35 10.65
N LEU A 63 -7.12 -3.42 11.06
CA LEU A 63 -7.66 -4.57 11.80
C LEU A 63 -9.18 -4.72 11.61
N THR A 64 -9.75 -5.80 12.13
CA THR A 64 -11.20 -6.03 12.13
C THR A 64 -11.89 -5.39 13.34
N ALA A 65 -13.21 -5.23 13.28
CA ALA A 65 -13.96 -4.64 14.40
C ALA A 65 -13.78 -5.43 15.72
N ASP A 66 -13.64 -6.75 15.63
CA ASP A 66 -13.48 -7.64 16.79
C ASP A 66 -12.16 -7.40 17.54
N ASP A 67 -11.12 -6.95 16.83
CA ASP A 67 -9.79 -6.71 17.41
C ASP A 67 -9.60 -5.26 17.88
N SER A 68 -10.50 -4.34 17.50
CA SER A 68 -10.43 -2.91 17.85
C SER A 68 -10.26 -2.65 19.36
N PRO A 69 -10.99 -3.33 20.27
CA PRO A 69 -10.85 -3.12 21.71
C PRO A 69 -9.45 -3.44 22.27
N ALA A 70 -8.67 -4.26 21.57
CA ALA A 70 -7.33 -4.66 21.99
C ALA A 70 -6.23 -3.76 21.42
N CYS A 71 -6.55 -2.81 20.55
CA CYS A 71 -5.56 -1.97 19.88
C CYS A 71 -5.23 -0.70 20.69
N PRO A 72 -3.97 -0.50 21.11
CA PRO A 72 -3.58 0.66 21.93
C PRO A 72 -3.27 1.93 21.10
N VAL A 73 -3.24 1.82 19.77
CA VAL A 73 -2.83 2.89 18.84
C VAL A 73 -3.98 3.24 17.89
N PRO A 74 -3.91 4.38 17.16
CA PRO A 74 -4.88 4.68 16.11
C PRO A 74 -5.01 3.53 15.11
N HIS A 75 -6.21 3.29 14.60
CA HIS A 75 -6.42 2.15 13.72
C HIS A 75 -7.56 2.35 12.72
N LEU A 76 -7.47 1.59 11.63
CA LEU A 76 -8.47 1.49 10.58
C LEU A 76 -9.21 0.16 10.75
N ILE A 77 -10.50 0.24 11.05
CA ILE A 77 -11.39 -0.91 11.12
C ILE A 77 -11.89 -1.22 9.72
N VAL A 78 -11.65 -2.45 9.25
CA VAL A 78 -12.00 -2.91 7.90
C VAL A 78 -12.41 -4.39 7.91
N ASN A 79 -13.19 -4.80 6.92
CA ASN A 79 -13.61 -6.20 6.78
C ASN A 79 -12.49 -7.14 6.33
N ASN A 80 -11.51 -6.63 5.58
CA ASN A 80 -10.39 -7.43 5.06
C ASN A 80 -9.06 -6.70 5.29
N PRO A 81 -8.42 -6.88 6.46
CA PRO A 81 -7.19 -6.18 6.82
C PRO A 81 -6.04 -6.46 5.85
N TYR A 82 -5.91 -7.69 5.35
CA TYR A 82 -4.84 -8.05 4.41
C TYR A 82 -4.99 -7.33 3.05
N TYR A 83 -6.21 -7.26 2.51
CA TYR A 83 -6.50 -6.52 1.29
C TYR A 83 -6.16 -5.03 1.43
N VAL A 84 -6.61 -4.42 2.53
CA VAL A 84 -6.37 -3.00 2.78
C VAL A 84 -4.88 -2.72 3.01
N TYR A 85 -4.18 -3.62 3.72
CA TYR A 85 -2.72 -3.56 3.85
C TYR A 85 -2.03 -3.56 2.48
N ALA A 86 -2.43 -4.42 1.54
CA ALA A 86 -1.84 -4.47 0.21
C ALA A 86 -2.04 -3.16 -0.56
N LEU A 87 -3.22 -2.52 -0.43
CA LEU A 87 -3.48 -1.20 -1.02
C LEU A 87 -2.60 -0.11 -0.38
N VAL A 88 -2.49 -0.10 0.94
CA VAL A 88 -1.64 0.86 1.66
C VAL A 88 -0.17 0.69 1.27
N ALA A 89 0.31 -0.55 1.13
CA ALA A 89 1.66 -0.83 0.66
C ALA A 89 1.92 -0.24 -0.73
N GLN A 90 0.95 -0.31 -1.64
CA GLN A 90 1.02 0.31 -2.97
C GLN A 90 0.99 1.85 -2.92
N ILE A 91 0.18 2.43 -2.03
CA ILE A 91 0.10 3.88 -1.83
C ILE A 91 1.43 4.44 -1.32
N LEU A 92 2.05 3.75 -0.34
CA LEU A 92 3.30 4.19 0.29
C LEU A 92 4.55 3.81 -0.52
N ASN A 93 4.46 2.81 -1.39
CA ASN A 93 5.56 2.36 -2.27
C ASN A 93 5.10 2.29 -3.73
N PRO A 94 4.79 3.44 -4.36
CA PRO A 94 4.37 3.44 -5.75
C PRO A 94 5.52 2.95 -6.64
N VAL A 95 5.21 2.02 -7.54
CA VAL A 95 6.15 1.65 -8.60
C VAL A 95 6.17 2.78 -9.62
N VAL A 96 7.27 3.53 -9.66
CA VAL A 96 7.47 4.58 -10.66
C VAL A 96 8.11 3.95 -11.89
N LEU A 97 7.29 3.64 -12.91
CA LEU A 97 7.79 3.28 -14.23
C LEU A 97 8.04 4.55 -15.03
N LYS A 98 9.24 4.69 -15.59
CA LYS A 98 9.54 5.79 -16.50
C LYS A 98 8.89 5.50 -17.85
N GLU A 99 7.94 6.33 -18.25
CA GLU A 99 7.34 6.27 -19.58
C GLU A 99 8.41 6.44 -20.66
N GLY A 100 8.19 5.77 -21.79
CA GLY A 100 9.06 5.77 -22.95
C GLY A 100 9.81 4.45 -23.17
N VAL A 101 10.50 4.41 -24.29
CA VAL A 101 11.29 3.27 -24.73
C VAL A 101 12.75 3.49 -24.35
N HIS A 102 13.35 2.55 -23.61
CA HIS A 102 14.77 2.61 -23.30
C HIS A 102 15.59 2.58 -24.61
N THR A 103 16.68 3.33 -24.68
CA THR A 103 17.48 3.49 -25.91
C THR A 103 18.11 2.20 -26.41
N SER A 104 18.25 1.19 -25.55
CA SER A 104 18.75 -0.15 -25.92
C SER A 104 17.64 -1.16 -26.24
N ALA A 105 16.37 -0.79 -26.13
CA ALA A 105 15.27 -1.64 -26.56
C ALA A 105 15.19 -1.65 -28.09
N VAL A 106 14.81 -2.81 -28.65
CA VAL A 106 14.56 -2.98 -30.09
C VAL A 106 13.07 -3.15 -30.27
N VAL A 107 12.43 -2.17 -30.87
CA VAL A 107 10.99 -2.18 -31.15
C VAL A 107 10.82 -2.15 -32.65
N ASP A 108 10.11 -3.13 -33.19
CA ASP A 108 9.78 -3.17 -34.61
C ASP A 108 8.95 -1.93 -35.02
N GLU A 109 9.22 -1.39 -36.21
CA GLU A 109 8.61 -0.14 -36.70
C GLU A 109 7.08 -0.25 -36.89
N THR A 110 6.54 -1.47 -36.99
CA THR A 110 5.09 -1.70 -37.12
C THR A 110 4.33 -1.60 -35.80
N VAL A 111 5.04 -1.56 -34.66
CA VAL A 111 4.44 -1.54 -33.32
C VAL A 111 3.94 -0.13 -32.98
N CYS A 112 2.67 -0.03 -32.59
CA CYS A 112 2.06 1.22 -32.14
C CYS A 112 2.01 1.26 -30.61
N LEU A 113 2.95 1.99 -29.99
CA LEU A 113 2.99 2.19 -28.53
C LEU A 113 2.27 3.49 -28.13
N LEU A 114 1.50 3.45 -27.04
CA LEU A 114 0.99 4.67 -26.39
C LEU A 114 2.12 5.39 -25.65
N SER A 115 1.99 6.70 -25.46
CA SER A 115 2.99 7.51 -24.75
C SER A 115 3.17 7.11 -23.28
N SER A 116 2.18 6.44 -22.69
CA SER A 116 2.20 5.93 -21.31
C SER A 116 2.88 4.57 -21.15
N VAL A 117 3.41 3.98 -22.23
CA VAL A 117 4.11 2.68 -22.18
C VAL A 117 5.54 2.88 -21.69
N SER A 118 6.03 1.93 -20.89
CA SER A 118 7.45 1.82 -20.51
C SER A 118 8.05 0.56 -21.13
N VAL A 119 9.12 0.70 -21.90
CA VAL A 119 9.88 -0.44 -22.47
C VAL A 119 11.28 -0.46 -21.86
N GLY A 120 11.59 -1.54 -21.14
CA GLY A 120 12.84 -1.70 -20.42
C GLY A 120 14.07 -1.90 -21.32
N ALA A 121 15.25 -1.72 -20.74
CA ALA A 121 16.52 -1.94 -21.43
C ALA A 121 16.61 -3.36 -22.02
N ASN A 122 17.02 -3.45 -23.28
CA ASN A 122 17.23 -4.71 -24.02
C ASN A 122 15.97 -5.55 -24.23
N ALA A 123 14.78 -4.99 -24.01
CA ALA A 123 13.55 -5.63 -24.45
C ALA A 123 13.48 -5.66 -25.99
N VAL A 124 12.91 -6.73 -26.54
CA VAL A 124 12.65 -6.88 -27.97
C VAL A 124 11.14 -7.01 -28.16
N ILE A 125 10.54 -6.12 -28.95
CA ILE A 125 9.14 -6.18 -29.34
C ILE A 125 9.09 -6.42 -30.84
N GLU A 126 8.64 -7.62 -31.22
CA GLU A 126 8.56 -8.02 -32.64
C GLU A 126 7.30 -7.49 -33.33
N GLN A 127 7.30 -7.64 -34.65
CA GLN A 127 6.16 -7.36 -35.52
C GLN A 127 4.85 -8.00 -35.02
N ASN A 128 3.73 -7.30 -35.21
CA ASN A 128 2.37 -7.73 -34.86
C ASN A 128 2.05 -7.84 -33.36
N VAL A 129 2.88 -7.26 -32.47
CA VAL A 129 2.49 -7.03 -31.07
C VAL A 129 1.53 -5.84 -31.01
N VAL A 130 0.39 -6.04 -30.32
CA VAL A 130 -0.69 -5.05 -30.14
C VAL A 130 -1.01 -4.82 -28.67
#